data_AF-A0A554NDE5-F1
#
_entry.id   AF-A0A554NDE5-F1
#
_cell.length_a   1.000
_cell.length_b   1.000
_cell.length_c   1.000
_cell.angle_alpha   90.00
_cell.angle_beta   90.00
_cell.angle_gamma   90.00
#
_symmetry.space_group_name_H-M   'P 1'
#
loop_
_entity.id
_entity.type
_entity.pdbx_description
1 polymer ?
#
loop_
_entity_poly.entity_id
_entity_poly.type
_entity_poly.pdbx_seq_one_letter_code
_entity_poly.pdbx_strand_id
1 'polypeptide(L)' 'MTEPSEDEGPEAQAKELQARLVVLRLREGTANFEDKEAIRREIRRIEEELESLGVDPDLEDGPGETGV' A
#
# COMPACT_ATOMS: atom_id res chain seq x y z
N MET A 1 -6.07 4.38 -30.40
CA MET A 1 -5.46 3.41 -29.47
C MET A 1 -4.99 4.23 -28.30
N THR A 2 -5.56 4.01 -27.12
CA THR A 2 -5.31 4.81 -25.91
C THR A 2 -3.84 4.71 -25.54
N GLU A 3 -3.16 5.85 -25.47
CA GLU A 3 -1.80 5.99 -24.94
C GLU A 3 -1.79 5.43 -23.51
N PRO A 4 -0.83 4.58 -23.10
CA PRO A 4 -0.72 4.21 -21.70
C PRO A 4 -0.33 5.49 -20.96
N SER A 5 -1.27 6.04 -20.19
CA SER A 5 -0.99 7.20 -19.35
C SER A 5 0.13 6.83 -18.39
N GLU A 6 1.33 7.34 -18.67
CA GLU A 6 2.42 7.56 -17.73
C GLU A 6 1.94 8.52 -16.65
N ASP A 7 1.00 8.07 -15.82
CA ASP A 7 0.79 8.60 -14.49
C ASP A 7 1.87 7.96 -13.60
N GLU A 8 3.14 8.11 -13.97
CA GLU A 8 4.30 7.59 -13.23
C GLU A 8 4.66 8.54 -12.09
N GLY A 9 3.62 9.05 -11.42
CA GLY A 9 3.71 9.97 -10.30
C GLY A 9 3.79 9.22 -8.96
N PRO A 10 4.16 9.93 -7.89
CA PRO A 10 4.18 9.37 -6.54
C PRO A 10 2.83 8.73 -6.12
N GLU A 11 1.71 9.18 -6.71
CA GLU A 11 0.38 8.61 -6.48
C GLU A 11 0.20 7.20 -7.04
N ALA A 12 0.72 6.89 -8.24
CA ALA A 12 0.64 5.54 -8.79
C ALA A 12 1.50 4.55 -7.99
N GLN A 13 2.67 5.01 -7.53
CA GLN A 13 3.53 4.24 -6.64
C GLN A 13 2.84 3.98 -5.30
N ALA A 14 2.18 4.98 -4.72
CA ALA A 14 1.41 4.81 -3.49
C ALA A 14 0.25 3.82 -3.65
N LYS A 15 -0.50 3.88 -4.77
CA LYS A 15 -1.58 2.92 -5.06
C LYS A 15 -1.06 1.49 -5.21
N GLU A 16 0.08 1.31 -5.87
CA GLU A 16 0.71 -0.01 -5.99
C GLU A 16 1.14 -0.55 -4.61
N LEU A 17 1.76 0.30 -3.79
CA LEU A 17 2.18 -0.03 -2.43
C LEU A 17 0.98 -0.39 -1.53
N GLN A 18 -0.11 0.36 -1.59
CA GLN A 18 -1.36 0.05 -0.87
C GLN A 18 -1.98 -1.28 -1.33
N ALA A 19 -2.08 -1.51 -2.64
CA ALA A 19 -2.58 -2.79 -3.17
C ALA A 19 -1.73 -3.96 -2.67
N ARG A 20 -0.40 -3.78 -2.64
CA ARG A 20 0.54 -4.77 -2.13
C ARG A 20 0.40 -4.98 -0.63
N LEU A 21 0.17 -3.92 0.14
CA LEU A 21 -0.12 -3.98 1.59
C LEU A 21 -1.33 -4.85 1.89
N VAL A 22 -2.45 -4.66 1.15
CA VAL A 22 -3.67 -5.46 1.32
C VAL A 22 -3.40 -6.94 1.08
N VAL A 23 -2.70 -7.27 -0.01
CA VAL A 23 -2.34 -8.66 -0.33
C VAL A 23 -1.45 -9.27 0.77
N LEU A 24 -0.49 -8.51 1.29
CA LEU A 24 0.40 -8.98 2.35
C LEU A 24 -0.35 -9.19 3.68
N ARG A 25 -1.25 -8.29 4.08
CA ARG A 25 -2.10 -8.45 5.27
C ARG A 25 -2.99 -9.70 5.15
N LEU A 26 -3.57 -9.95 3.98
CA LEU A 26 -4.32 -11.19 3.71
C LEU A 26 -3.43 -12.44 3.81
N ARG A 27 -2.23 -12.38 3.23
CA ARG A 27 -1.24 -13.47 3.32
C ARG A 27 -0.81 -13.71 4.76
N GLU A 28 -0.58 -12.67 5.55
CA GLU A 28 -0.22 -12.81 6.97
C GLU A 28 -1.25 -13.65 7.72
N GLY A 29 -2.54 -13.41 7.48
CA GLY A 29 -3.64 -14.15 8.11
C GLY A 29 -3.64 -15.66 7.76
N THR A 30 -3.13 -16.01 6.58
CA THR A 30 -3.15 -17.40 6.05
C THR A 30 -1.79 -18.11 6.12
N ALA A 31 -0.70 -17.38 6.38
CA ALA A 31 0.66 -17.89 6.33
C ALA A 31 1.08 -18.62 7.62
N ASN A 32 2.07 -19.51 7.49
CA ASN A 32 2.71 -20.20 8.61
C ASN A 32 3.58 -19.22 9.44
N PHE A 33 3.97 -19.62 10.66
CA PHE A 33 4.69 -18.74 11.59
C PHE A 33 6.02 -18.20 11.04
N GLU A 34 6.77 -19.01 10.29
CA GLU A 34 8.03 -18.61 9.66
C GLU A 34 7.80 -17.56 8.55
N ASP A 35 6.79 -17.76 7.71
CA ASP A 35 6.39 -16.82 6.66
C ASP A 35 5.79 -15.53 7.23
N LYS A 36 5.10 -15.60 8.39
CA LYS A 36 4.49 -14.43 9.04
C LYS A 36 5.51 -13.36 9.39
N GLU A 37 6.70 -13.74 9.86
CA GLU A 37 7.73 -12.76 10.21
C GLU A 37 8.28 -12.05 8.96
N ALA A 38 8.48 -12.78 7.86
CA ALA A 38 8.88 -12.19 6.59
C ALA A 38 7.80 -11.25 6.05
N ILE A 39 6.53 -11.66 6.08
CA ILE A 39 5.39 -10.85 5.65
C ILE A 39 5.28 -9.58 6.50
N ARG A 40 5.41 -9.67 7.83
CA ARG A 40 5.38 -8.50 8.72
C ARG A 40 6.50 -7.51 8.44
N ARG A 41 7.72 -7.98 8.17
CA ARG A 41 8.83 -7.09 7.79
C ARG A 41 8.53 -6.37 6.47
N GLU A 42 7.93 -7.06 5.51
CA GLU A 42 7.57 -6.46 4.22
C GLU A 42 6.41 -5.46 4.35
N ILE A 43 5.38 -5.79 5.13
CA ILE A 43 4.29 -4.84 5.49
C ILE A 43 4.89 -3.57 6.09
N ARG A 44 5.76 -3.70 7.09
CA ARG A 44 6.37 -2.54 7.75
C ARG A 44 7.15 -1.65 6.80
N ARG A 45 7.94 -2.23 5.88
CA ARG A 45 8.64 -1.45 4.84
C ARG A 45 7.67 -0.66 3.98
N ILE A 46 6.60 -1.30 3.53
CA ILE A 46 5.61 -0.66 2.66
C ILE A 46 4.88 0.46 3.41
N GLU A 47 4.57 0.27 4.69
CA GLU A 47 4.00 1.33 5.55
C GLU A 47 4.95 2.52 5.69
N GLU A 48 6.26 2.28 5.89
CA GLU A 48 7.28 3.34 5.94
C GLU A 48 7.42 4.07 4.59
N GLU A 49 7.34 3.36 3.46
CA GLU A 49 7.37 3.99 2.13
C GLU A 49 6.11 4.81 1.85
N LEU A 50 4.93 4.32 2.24
CA LEU A 50 3.68 5.06 2.12
C LEU A 50 3.69 6.32 2.99
N GLU A 51 4.16 6.23 4.24
CA GLU A 51 4.33 7.38 5.12
C GLU A 51 5.31 8.41 4.51
N SER A 52 6.43 7.96 3.93
CA SER A 52 7.37 8.83 3.23
C SER A 52 6.78 9.51 2.00
N LEU A 53 5.77 8.90 1.35
CA LEU A 53 5.03 9.50 0.25
C LEU A 53 3.88 10.41 0.74
N GLY A 54 3.66 10.51 2.05
CA GLY A 54 2.56 11.26 2.65
C GLY A 54 1.20 10.59 2.49
N VAL A 55 1.19 9.27 2.33
CA VAL A 55 -0.02 8.45 2.16
C VAL A 55 -0.24 7.61 3.41
N ASP A 56 -1.41 7.75 4.01
CA ASP A 56 -1.79 6.93 5.16
C ASP A 56 -1.97 5.46 4.74
N PRO A 57 -1.22 4.51 5.35
CA PRO A 57 -1.32 3.09 5.02
C PRO A 57 -2.63 2.43 5.49
N ASP A 58 -3.41 3.15 6.30
CA ASP A 58 -4.71 2.70 6.82
C ASP A 58 -5.89 3.42 6.15
N LEU A 59 -5.66 4.44 5.32
CA LEU A 59 -6.70 4.99 4.46
C LEU A 59 -6.92 4.01 3.30
N GLU A 60 -7.95 3.17 3.42
CA GLU A 60 -8.67 2.71 2.24
C GLU A 60 -9.08 3.96 1.46
N ASP A 61 -8.71 4.03 0.18
CA ASP A 61 -9.02 5.12 -0.76
C ASP A 61 -10.48 5.57 -0.59
N GLY A 62 -10.66 6.62 0.20
CA GLY A 62 -11.90 7.30 0.48
C GLY A 62 -11.59 8.78 0.28
N PRO A 63 -12.24 9.47 -0.67
CA PRO A 63 -11.89 10.83 -1.00
C PRO A 63 -12.03 11.68 0.25
N GLY A 64 -10.97 12.42 0.58
CA GLY A 64 -10.85 13.18 1.80
C GLY A 64 -12.07 14.06 2.05
N GLU A 65 -12.75 13.81 3.18
CA GLU A 65 -13.61 14.81 3.78
C GLU A 65 -12.72 15.79 4.55
N THR A 66 -12.00 16.63 3.82
CA THR A 66 -11.61 17.95 4.35
C THR A 66 -12.82 18.86 4.16
N GLY A 67 -13.49 19.22 5.25
CA GLY A 67 -14.76 19.96 5.13
C GLY A 67 -15.30 20.54 6.44
N VAL A 68 -14.57 21.50 7.01
CA VAL A 68 -15.02 22.61 7.91
C VAL A 68 -15.62 22.23 9.27
#